data_AF-A0A150QC08-F1
#
_entry.id   AF-A0A150QC08-F1
#
_cell.length_a   1.000
_cell.length_b   1.000
_cell.length_c   1.000
_cell.angle_alpha   90.00
_cell.angle_beta   90.00
_cell.angle_gamma   90.00
#
_symmetry.space_group_name_H-M   'P 1'
#
loop_
_entity.id
_entity.type
_entity.pdbx_description
1 polymer ?
#
loop_
_entity_poly.entity_id
_entity_poly.type
_entity_poly.pdbx_seq_one_letter_code
_entity_poly.pdbx_strand_id
1 'polypeptide(L)'
;MATGRAISDGSRRAWMFDVMVAPALRGLGVGEAVVRLLLDHPGVRGARSVHLGTQDAHTFYARSGFQHRADLPPPPFMSTEMVLTRTG
;
A
#
# COMPACT_ATOMS: atom_id res chain seq x y z
N MET A 1 19.77 -1.80 1.21
CA MET A 1 18.64 -2.21 2.06
C MET A 1 17.32 -2.02 1.32
N ALA A 2 16.30 -2.77 1.70
CA ALA A 2 14.92 -2.53 1.27
C ALA A 2 14.00 -2.62 2.49
N THR A 3 12.97 -1.79 2.52
CA THR A 3 12.03 -1.67 3.65
C THR A 3 10.62 -1.44 3.14
N GLY A 4 9.64 -1.69 4.00
CA GLY A 4 8.24 -1.42 3.79
C GLY A 4 7.47 -1.77 5.07
N ARG A 5 6.37 -1.08 5.33
CA ARG A 5 5.49 -1.39 6.46
C ARG A 5 4.05 -1.44 6.03
N ALA A 6 3.24 -2.16 6.78
CA ALA A 6 1.81 -2.19 6.60
C ALA A 6 1.08 -2.11 7.95
N ILE A 7 -0.10 -1.51 7.94
CA ILE A 7 -1.04 -1.54 9.07
C ILE A 7 -2.38 -2.07 8.57
N SER A 8 -3.15 -2.71 9.43
CA SER A 8 -4.49 -3.17 9.11
C SER A 8 -5.43 -2.97 10.30
N ASP A 9 -6.72 -2.78 9.99
CA ASP A 9 -7.81 -2.86 10.97
C ASP A 9 -8.17 -4.31 11.34
N GLY A 10 -7.42 -5.30 10.83
CA GLY A 10 -7.59 -6.72 11.11
C GLY A 10 -8.80 -7.36 10.42
N SER A 11 -9.54 -6.64 9.57
CA SER A 11 -10.75 -7.20 8.96
C SER A 11 -11.00 -6.75 7.52
N ARG A 12 -10.95 -5.45 7.22
CA ARG A 12 -11.46 -4.91 5.95
C ARG A 12 -10.42 -4.14 5.17
N ARG A 13 -9.51 -3.44 5.85
CA ARG A 13 -8.57 -2.54 5.20
C ARG A 13 -7.17 -2.71 5.75
N ALA A 14 -6.20 -2.66 4.85
CA ALA A 14 -4.81 -2.47 5.17
C ALA A 14 -4.25 -1.30 4.37
N TRP A 15 -3.19 -0.69 4.88
CA TRP A 15 -2.42 0.33 4.20
C TRP A 15 -0.94 -0.05 4.21
N MET A 16 -0.29 0.08 3.05
CA MET A 16 1.16 -0.07 2.91
C MET A 16 1.83 1.30 2.81
N PHE A 17 3.00 1.41 3.41
CA PHE A 17 3.78 2.63 3.45
C PHE A 17 5.28 2.34 3.31
N ASP A 18 6.01 3.39 2.90
CA ASP A 18 7.47 3.47 2.96
C ASP A 18 8.19 2.29 2.30
N VAL A 19 7.63 1.80 1.19
CA VAL A 19 8.30 0.79 0.37
C VAL A 19 9.46 1.46 -0.36
N MET A 20 10.68 1.21 0.12
CA MET A 20 11.90 1.84 -0.39
C MET A 20 12.97 0.80 -0.68
N VAL A 21 13.64 0.93 -1.82
CA VAL A 21 14.74 0.06 -2.24
C VAL A 21 15.99 0.89 -2.51
N ALA A 22 17.09 0.55 -1.83
CA ALA A 22 18.38 1.20 -2.04
C ALA A 22 18.80 1.11 -3.51
N PRO A 23 19.41 2.16 -4.10
CA PRO A 23 19.72 2.22 -5.53
C PRO A 23 20.45 0.99 -6.07
N ALA A 24 21.45 0.47 -5.34
CA ALA A 24 22.24 -0.69 -5.72
C ALA A 24 21.45 -2.02 -5.82
N LEU A 25 20.21 -2.07 -5.30
CA LEU A 25 19.35 -3.26 -5.33
C LEU A 25 18.16 -3.12 -6.30
N ARG A 26 18.05 -1.99 -7.00
CA ARG A 26 16.97 -1.76 -7.96
C ARG A 26 17.17 -2.60 -9.22
N GLY A 27 16.08 -2.96 -9.88
CA GLY A 27 16.09 -3.85 -11.04
C GLY A 27 16.31 -5.34 -10.73
N LEU A 28 16.54 -5.69 -9.46
CA LEU A 28 16.78 -7.08 -9.01
C LEU A 28 15.52 -7.76 -8.41
N GLY A 29 14.33 -7.19 -8.58
CA GLY A 29 13.08 -7.74 -8.03
C GLY A 29 12.88 -7.55 -6.52
N VAL A 30 13.82 -6.91 -5.81
CA VAL A 30 13.74 -6.76 -4.34
C VAL A 30 12.49 -6.00 -3.88
N GLY A 31 12.06 -4.97 -4.62
CA GLY A 31 10.83 -4.24 -4.31
C GLY A 31 9.59 -5.12 -4.42
N GLU A 32 9.50 -5.94 -5.48
CA GLU A 32 8.39 -6.87 -5.68
C GLU A 32 8.36 -7.91 -4.56
N ALA A 33 9.53 -8.39 -4.11
CA ALA A 33 9.63 -9.29 -2.97
C ALA A 33 9.13 -8.64 -1.66
N VAL A 34 9.46 -7.37 -1.40
CA VAL A 34 8.94 -6.63 -0.23
C VAL A 34 7.41 -6.51 -0.29
N VAL A 35 6.86 -6.07 -1.42
CA VAL A 35 5.40 -5.93 -1.60
C VAL A 35 4.69 -7.27 -1.38
N ARG A 36 5.20 -8.35 -1.98
CA ARG A 36 4.65 -9.69 -1.80
C ARG A 36 4.67 -10.13 -0.33
N LEU A 37 5.79 -9.95 0.37
CA LEU A 37 5.90 -10.29 1.79
C LEU A 37 4.91 -9.49 2.66
N LEU A 38 4.69 -8.21 2.36
CA LEU A 38 3.69 -7.39 3.07
C LEU A 38 2.27 -7.88 2.81
N LEU A 39 1.93 -8.23 1.56
CA LEU A 39 0.61 -8.74 1.20
C LEU A 39 0.33 -10.14 1.80
N ASP A 40 1.35 -11.00 1.85
CA ASP A 40 1.25 -12.36 2.41
C ASP A 40 1.22 -12.38 3.95
N HIS A 41 1.60 -11.27 4.60
CA HIS A 41 1.66 -11.20 6.05
C HIS A 41 0.28 -11.52 6.68
N PRO A 42 0.20 -12.34 7.74
CA PRO A 42 -1.08 -12.75 8.33
C PRO A 42 -2.00 -11.60 8.73
N GLY A 43 -1.43 -10.48 9.17
CA GLY A 43 -2.19 -9.26 9.52
C GLY A 43 -2.70 -8.44 8.31
N VAL A 44 -2.28 -8.77 7.08
CA VAL A 44 -2.65 -8.05 5.85
C VAL A 44 -3.45 -8.95 4.90
N ARG A 45 -3.08 -10.21 4.76
CA ARG A 45 -3.67 -11.16 3.78
C ARG A 45 -5.18 -11.33 3.88
N GLY A 46 -5.76 -11.07 5.06
CA GLY A 46 -7.21 -11.13 5.30
C GLY A 46 -7.97 -9.84 4.96
N ALA A 47 -7.26 -8.74 4.70
CA ALA A 47 -7.90 -7.47 4.38
C ALA A 47 -8.60 -7.53 3.02
N ARG A 48 -9.86 -7.09 2.97
CA ARG A 48 -10.63 -7.02 1.72
C ARG A 48 -10.02 -6.05 0.69
N SER A 49 -9.28 -5.04 1.16
CA SER A 49 -8.58 -4.09 0.30
C SER A 49 -7.30 -3.60 0.95
N VAL A 50 -6.25 -3.44 0.14
CA VAL A 50 -4.97 -2.87 0.53
C VAL A 50 -4.78 -1.56 -0.21
N HIS A 51 -4.42 -0.51 0.51
CA HIS A 51 -4.28 0.85 -0.01
C HIS A 51 -2.82 1.30 0.08
N LEU A 52 -2.39 2.16 -0.84
CA LEU A 52 -1.10 2.84 -0.79
C LEU A 52 -1.21 4.18 -1.52
N GLY A 53 -0.35 5.12 -1.15
CA GLY A 53 -0.07 6.31 -1.94
C GLY A 53 1.25 6.15 -2.67
N THR A 54 1.29 6.55 -3.95
CA THR A 54 2.55 6.63 -4.71
C THR A 54 2.57 7.90 -5.55
N GLN A 55 3.75 8.51 -5.68
CA GLN A 55 3.93 9.69 -6.52
C GLN A 55 4.26 9.30 -7.97
N ASP A 56 5.08 8.27 -8.17
CA ASP A 56 5.70 7.97 -9.47
C ASP A 56 5.84 6.46 -9.77
N ALA A 57 5.60 5.56 -8.81
CA ALA A 57 5.82 4.11 -8.97
C ALA A 57 4.56 3.34 -9.40
N HIS A 58 3.65 3.98 -10.15
CA HIS A 58 2.36 3.41 -10.54
C HIS A 58 2.49 2.06 -11.28
N THR A 59 3.29 1.98 -12.34
CA THR A 59 3.49 0.74 -13.12
C THR A 59 4.13 -0.37 -12.30
N PHE A 60 4.95 -0.02 -11.31
CA PHE A 60 5.54 -1.01 -10.39
C PHE A 60 4.46 -1.67 -9.53
N TYR A 61 3.57 -0.89 -8.91
CA TYR A 61 2.49 -1.44 -8.10
C TYR A 61 1.39 -2.13 -8.94
N ALA A 62 1.16 -1.67 -10.18
CA ALA A 62 0.22 -2.31 -11.09
C ALA A 62 0.55 -3.79 -11.37
N ARG A 63 1.85 -4.16 -11.36
CA ARG A 63 2.29 -5.56 -11.48
C ARG A 63 1.78 -6.47 -10.36
N SER A 64 1.51 -5.89 -9.18
CA SER A 64 0.93 -6.59 -8.02
C SER A 64 -0.60 -6.43 -7.94
N GLY A 65 -1.25 -5.93 -8.98
CA GLY A 65 -2.71 -5.79 -9.06
C GLY A 65 -3.28 -4.51 -8.46
N PHE A 66 -2.44 -3.55 -8.03
CA PHE A 66 -2.92 -2.23 -7.63
C PHE A 66 -3.46 -1.45 -8.83
N GLN A 67 -4.51 -0.67 -8.60
CA GLN A 67 -5.18 0.15 -9.61
C GLN A 67 -5.33 1.58 -9.09
N HIS A 68 -5.50 2.57 -9.97
CA HIS A 68 -5.80 3.92 -9.53
C HIS A 68 -7.17 3.95 -8.83
N ARG A 69 -7.26 4.65 -7.70
CA ARG A 69 -8.52 4.80 -6.96
C ARG A 69 -9.64 5.41 -7.80
N ALA A 70 -9.28 6.26 -8.76
CA ALA A 70 -10.20 6.94 -9.68
C ALA A 70 -10.85 5.99 -10.70
N ASP A 71 -10.23 4.84 -10.98
CA ASP A 71 -10.74 3.84 -11.94
C ASP A 71 -11.76 2.89 -11.27
N LEU A 72 -11.85 2.91 -9.94
CA LEU A 72 -12.80 2.11 -9.18
C LEU A 72 -14.12 2.86 -9.02
N PRO A 73 -15.26 2.14 -8.95
CA PRO A 73 -16.55 2.76 -8.63
C PRO A 73 -16.45 3.63 -7.37
N PRO A 74 -17.17 4.77 -7.34
CA PRO A 74 -17.26 5.56 -6.11
C PRO A 74 -17.88 4.70 -5.00
N PRO A 75 -17.53 4.98 -3.74
CA PRO A 75 -18.22 4.32 -2.63
C PRO A 75 -19.71 4.69 -2.67
N PRO A 76 -20.60 3.85 -2.12
CA PRO A 76 -22.05 4.10 -2.16
C PRO A 76 -22.49 5.27 -1.27
N PHE A 77 -21.55 5.91 -0.56
CA PHE A 77 -21.75 7.06 0.29
C PHE A 77 -20.57 8.02 0.15
N MET A 78 -20.82 9.30 0.33
CA MET A 78 -19.78 10.33 0.41
C MET A 78 -19.16 10.31 1.80
N SER A 79 -17.83 10.33 1.86
CA SER A 79 -17.07 10.48 3.09
C SER A 79 -16.18 11.72 3.01
N THR A 80 -16.25 12.59 4.00
CA THR A 80 -15.30 13.69 4.18
C THR A 80 -14.19 13.22 5.09
N GLU A 81 -12.93 13.36 4.67
CA GLU A 81 -11.79 13.13 5.55
C GLU A 81 -11.75 14.24 6.61
N MET A 82 -11.75 13.85 7.89
CA MET A 82 -11.64 14.76 9.03
C MET A 82 -10.36 14.40 9.78
N VAL A 83 -9.46 15.38 9.95
CA VAL A 83 -8.15 15.17 10.58
C VAL A 83 -8.08 15.94 11.88
N LEU A 84 -7.73 15.25 12.97
CA LEU A 84 -7.34 15.86 14.24
C LEU A 84 -5.82 15.82 14.36
N THR A 85 -5.17 16.97 14.24
CA THR A 85 -3.74 17.10 14.51
C THR A 85 -3.53 17.45 15.97
N ARG A 86 -2.74 16.64 16.69
CA ARG A 86 -2.26 16.99 18.02
C ARG A 86 -0.83 17.47 17.88
N THR A 87 -0.60 18.76 18.10
CA THR A 87 0.76 19.31 18.29
C THR A 87 1.29 18.83 19.63
N GLY A 88 2.43 18.15 19.61
CA GLY A 88 3.24 17.91 20.80
C GLY A 88 4.00 19.15 21.22
#